data_AF-T4V8G3-F1
#
_entry.id   AF-T4V8G3-F1
#
_cell.length_a   1.000
_cell.length_b   1.000
_cell.length_c   1.000
_cell.angle_alpha   90.00
_cell.angle_beta   90.00
_cell.angle_gamma   90.00
#
_symmetry.space_group_name_H-M   'P 1'
#
loop_
_entity.id
_entity.type
_entity.pdbx_description
1 polymer ?
#
loop_
_entity_poly.entity_id
_entity_poly.type
_entity_poly.pdbx_seq_one_letter_code
_entity_poly.pdbx_strand_id
1 'polypeptide(L)'
;MEKNILLFEGAGRNIYEDGSDVGNYRIRTAFIDGNGNKIYLELGGTLYNCKTSKKFGWYTHIDHCFNLSVSTDENISRIKLKNTFFKGYSKKDLTKYINENFNCKFDTIEVLDWMEGYRVHGNYNEYNLMNNHELNKNRTIARNEAYSKIDKEIREKLKSKYSKIVLHSMDDNSITIRCHSYEVDLYKLGMSTNNRLLKIQVNY
;
A
#
# COMPACT_ATOMS: atom_id res chain seq x y z
N MET A 1 20.42 -17.23 5.35
CA MET A 1 20.29 -15.81 5.77
C MET A 1 18.91 -15.36 5.40
N GLU A 2 18.24 -14.69 6.32
CA GLU A 2 16.96 -14.03 6.07
C GLU A 2 17.17 -12.85 5.10
N LYS A 3 16.25 -12.65 4.16
CA LYS A 3 16.38 -11.57 3.16
C LYS A 3 16.06 -10.22 3.83
N ASN A 4 16.86 -9.21 3.56
CA ASN A 4 16.57 -7.83 3.95
C ASN A 4 15.63 -7.17 2.93
N ILE A 5 14.34 -7.12 3.22
CA ILE A 5 13.31 -6.66 2.29
C ILE A 5 12.78 -5.28 2.69
N LEU A 6 12.72 -4.36 1.74
CA LEU A 6 12.04 -3.08 1.94
C LEU A 6 10.54 -3.21 1.62
N LEU A 7 9.70 -2.99 2.63
CA LEU A 7 8.25 -3.13 2.52
C LEU A 7 7.61 -1.81 2.08
N PHE A 8 6.65 -1.91 1.18
CA PHE A 8 5.89 -0.79 0.64
C PHE A 8 4.39 -0.98 0.84
N GLU A 9 3.69 0.12 1.09
CA GLU A 9 2.25 0.24 0.91
C GLU A 9 1.96 0.51 -0.58
N GLY A 10 1.01 -0.23 -1.17
CA GLY A 10 0.43 0.11 -2.46
C GLY A 10 -0.57 1.27 -2.34
N ALA A 11 -0.30 2.39 -2.98
CA ALA A 11 -1.12 3.62 -2.91
C ALA A 11 -1.74 4.01 -4.26
N GLY A 12 -1.49 3.25 -5.32
CA GLY A 12 -2.05 3.44 -6.66
C GLY A 12 -2.92 2.28 -7.10
N ARG A 13 -3.23 2.26 -8.41
CA ARG A 13 -3.90 1.14 -9.05
C ARG A 13 -2.94 -0.05 -9.14
N ASN A 14 -3.46 -1.26 -9.04
CA ASN A 14 -2.69 -2.47 -9.38
C ASN A 14 -2.24 -2.44 -10.84
N ILE A 15 -1.02 -2.93 -11.09
CA ILE A 15 -0.48 -3.11 -12.45
C ILE A 15 -0.88 -4.50 -12.93
N TYR A 16 -1.42 -4.57 -14.14
CA TYR A 16 -1.72 -5.83 -14.83
C TYR A 16 -0.97 -5.95 -16.16
N GLU A 17 -0.27 -4.88 -16.56
CA GLU A 17 0.51 -4.76 -17.77
C GLU A 17 1.90 -5.39 -17.60
N ASP A 18 2.37 -6.08 -18.64
CA ASP A 18 3.68 -6.72 -18.63
C ASP A 18 4.84 -5.71 -18.47
N GLY A 19 5.95 -6.20 -17.94
CA GLY A 19 7.21 -5.45 -17.85
C GLY A 19 7.45 -4.74 -16.51
N SER A 20 6.55 -4.88 -15.54
CA SER A 20 6.79 -4.52 -14.13
C SER A 20 6.39 -5.67 -13.21
N ASP A 21 7.24 -6.00 -12.23
CA ASP A 21 6.98 -6.96 -11.16
C ASP A 21 6.68 -6.27 -9.81
N VAL A 22 6.43 -4.96 -9.82
CA VAL A 22 6.12 -4.16 -8.61
C VAL A 22 4.68 -4.38 -8.16
N GLY A 23 3.76 -4.58 -9.10
CA GLY A 23 2.35 -4.89 -8.82
C GLY A 23 1.45 -3.69 -8.53
N ASN A 24 2.00 -2.49 -8.32
CA ASN A 24 1.21 -1.26 -8.11
C ASN A 24 1.86 -0.04 -8.76
N TYR A 25 1.04 0.81 -9.39
CA TYR A 25 1.44 2.03 -10.10
C TYR A 25 2.02 3.10 -9.19
N ARG A 26 1.67 3.11 -7.90
CA ARG A 26 2.22 4.05 -6.93
C ARG A 26 2.44 3.34 -5.62
N ILE A 27 3.66 3.39 -5.12
CA ILE A 27 4.05 2.74 -3.88
C ILE A 27 4.69 3.77 -2.96
N ARG A 28 4.47 3.61 -1.66
CA ARG A 28 5.08 4.47 -0.65
C ARG A 28 5.55 3.68 0.55
N THR A 29 6.56 4.20 1.22
CA THR A 29 7.12 3.60 2.42
C THR A 29 7.72 4.68 3.31
N ALA A 30 7.88 4.38 4.59
CA ALA A 30 8.78 5.11 5.46
C ALA A 30 9.75 4.14 6.12
N PHE A 31 11.05 4.45 6.14
CA PHE A 31 12.10 3.51 6.56
C PHE A 31 13.30 4.25 7.17
N ILE A 32 14.17 3.51 7.84
CA ILE A 32 15.47 4.01 8.33
C ILE A 32 16.55 3.72 7.28
N ASP A 33 17.26 4.77 6.83
CA ASP A 33 18.33 4.66 5.85
C ASP A 33 19.65 4.11 6.43
N GLY A 34 20.66 3.91 5.58
CA GLY A 34 21.97 3.40 6.02
C GLY A 34 22.75 4.34 6.94
N ASN A 35 22.28 5.57 7.13
CA ASN A 35 22.86 6.58 8.01
C ASN A 35 22.03 6.79 9.28
N GLY A 36 20.91 6.07 9.47
CA GLY A 36 20.02 6.20 10.62
C GLY A 36 18.94 7.28 10.49
N ASN A 37 18.77 7.91 9.32
CA ASN A 37 17.71 8.89 9.08
C ASN A 37 16.38 8.20 8.79
N LYS A 38 15.28 8.80 9.26
CA LYS A 38 13.93 8.36 8.89
C LYS A 38 13.56 9.00 7.56
N ILE A 39 13.27 8.19 6.56
CA ILE A 39 12.97 8.62 5.19
C ILE A 39 11.53 8.27 4.86
N TYR A 40 10.79 9.21 4.29
CA TYR A 40 9.58 8.94 3.53
C TYR A 40 9.91 8.92 2.04
N LEU A 41 9.39 7.94 1.31
CA LEU A 41 9.59 7.80 -0.11
C LEU A 41 8.28 7.38 -0.79
N GLU A 42 7.84 8.16 -1.78
CA GLU A 42 6.74 7.82 -2.69
C GLU A 42 7.26 7.76 -4.13
N LEU A 43 6.95 6.65 -4.79
CA LEU A 43 7.40 6.29 -6.13
C LEU A 43 6.19 6.01 -7.01
N GLY A 44 6.21 6.52 -8.23
CA GLY A 44 5.23 6.21 -9.26
C GLY A 44 5.86 5.50 -10.45
N GLY A 45 5.15 4.52 -10.99
CA GLY A 45 5.47 3.84 -12.25
C GLY A 45 4.60 4.38 -13.38
N THR A 46 5.18 4.55 -14.57
CA THR A 46 4.43 4.94 -15.77
C THR A 46 4.94 4.16 -16.97
N LEU A 47 4.03 3.53 -17.70
CA LEU A 47 4.32 2.90 -18.97
C LEU A 47 4.28 3.94 -20.10
N TYR A 48 5.44 4.24 -20.69
CA TYR A 48 5.54 5.17 -21.81
C TYR A 48 5.50 4.43 -23.15
N ASN A 49 4.71 4.96 -24.07
CA ASN A 49 4.73 4.61 -25.49
C ASN A 49 4.63 5.89 -26.33
N CYS A 50 5.61 6.79 -26.16
CA CYS A 50 5.60 8.11 -26.77
C CYS A 50 6.70 8.22 -27.83
N LYS A 51 6.30 8.20 -29.12
CA LYS A 51 7.21 8.36 -30.25
C LYS A 51 7.94 9.70 -30.23
N THR A 52 7.24 10.80 -29.92
CA THR A 52 7.79 12.16 -29.94
C THR A 52 8.91 12.35 -28.92
N SER A 53 8.71 11.85 -27.69
CA SER A 53 9.75 11.92 -26.64
C SER A 53 10.76 10.77 -26.71
N LYS A 54 10.61 9.85 -27.68
CA LYS A 54 11.40 8.61 -27.82
C LYS A 54 11.46 7.77 -26.53
N LYS A 55 10.42 7.87 -25.67
CA LYS A 55 10.31 7.11 -24.43
C LYS A 55 9.41 5.90 -24.66
N PHE A 56 10.00 4.72 -24.48
CA PHE A 56 9.31 3.43 -24.59
C PHE A 56 9.65 2.56 -23.38
N GLY A 57 8.63 1.89 -22.85
CA GLY A 57 8.72 1.01 -21.68
C GLY A 57 8.40 1.73 -20.37
N TRP A 58 8.65 1.03 -19.27
CA TRP A 58 8.38 1.53 -17.92
C TRP A 58 9.40 2.57 -17.49
N TYR A 59 8.91 3.57 -16.75
CA TYR A 59 9.70 4.60 -16.09
C TYR A 59 9.22 4.80 -14.66
N THR A 60 10.15 5.15 -13.78
CA THR A 60 9.90 5.56 -12.41
C THR A 60 9.94 7.08 -12.32
N HIS A 61 9.04 7.66 -11.52
CA HIS A 61 9.13 9.01 -11.00
C HIS A 61 9.12 9.00 -9.47
N ILE A 62 9.83 9.94 -8.87
CA ILE A 62 9.82 10.18 -7.42
C ILE A 62 8.85 11.32 -7.15
N ASP A 63 7.68 11.00 -6.60
CA ASP A 63 6.67 12.00 -6.26
C ASP A 63 7.08 12.78 -5.01
N HIS A 64 7.47 12.04 -3.96
CA HIS A 64 7.83 12.60 -2.67
C HIS A 64 9.04 11.90 -2.07
N CYS A 65 9.93 12.68 -1.45
CA CYS A 65 11.09 12.17 -0.74
C CYS A 65 11.47 13.14 0.38
N PHE A 66 11.29 12.71 1.63
CA PHE A 66 11.44 13.57 2.81
C PHE A 66 12.35 12.92 3.86
N ASN A 67 13.18 13.73 4.52
CA ASN A 67 13.87 13.34 5.74
C ASN A 67 13.00 13.72 6.95
N LEU A 68 12.29 12.70 7.46
CA LEU A 68 11.39 12.81 8.60
C LEU A 68 12.11 13.11 9.92
N SER A 69 13.43 12.92 9.99
CA SER A 69 14.23 13.30 11.16
C SER A 69 14.52 14.80 11.23
N VAL A 70 14.30 15.56 10.14
CA VAL A 70 14.62 16.99 10.07
C VAL A 70 13.42 17.85 10.44
N SER A 71 12.27 17.62 9.83
CA SER A 71 11.06 18.42 10.04
C SER A 71 9.82 17.68 9.54
N THR A 72 8.65 18.02 10.08
CA THR A 72 7.35 17.62 9.53
C THR A 72 6.87 18.54 8.42
N ASP A 73 7.49 19.70 8.21
CA ASP A 73 7.25 20.56 7.05
C ASP A 73 7.93 19.97 5.82
N GLU A 74 7.14 19.62 4.81
CA GLU A 74 7.59 19.03 3.56
C GLU A 74 8.53 19.94 2.75
N ASN A 75 8.41 21.27 2.88
CA ASN A 75 9.30 22.20 2.18
C ASN A 75 10.71 22.19 2.77
N ILE A 76 10.82 21.90 4.07
CA ILE A 76 12.07 21.87 4.81
C ILE A 76 12.71 20.47 4.74
N SER A 77 11.89 19.42 4.88
CA SER A 77 12.37 18.03 4.94
C SER A 77 12.67 17.42 3.56
N ARG A 78 12.35 18.10 2.45
CA ARG A 78 12.56 17.57 1.09
C ARG A 78 14.01 17.26 0.78
N ILE A 79 14.24 16.00 0.40
CA ILE A 79 15.54 15.53 -0.06
C ILE A 79 15.67 15.84 -1.56
N LYS A 80 16.70 16.59 -1.93
CA LYS A 80 17.01 16.89 -3.32
C LYS A 80 17.77 15.72 -3.96
N LEU A 81 17.03 14.85 -4.66
CA LEU A 81 17.60 13.74 -5.42
C LEU A 81 18.11 14.23 -6.78
N LYS A 82 19.23 13.66 -7.25
CA LYS A 82 19.82 14.01 -8.56
C LYS A 82 18.92 13.58 -9.72
N ASN A 83 18.32 12.41 -9.61
CA ASN A 83 17.44 11.84 -10.63
C ASN A 83 16.09 11.49 -10.00
N THR A 84 15.06 12.28 -10.31
CA THR A 84 13.68 12.00 -9.88
C THR A 84 12.84 11.33 -10.96
N PHE A 85 13.40 11.08 -12.14
CA PHE A 85 12.75 10.39 -13.25
C PHE A 85 13.76 9.50 -13.99
N PHE A 86 13.51 8.20 -14.09
CA PHE A 86 14.44 7.25 -14.72
C PHE A 86 13.73 6.06 -15.35
N LYS A 87 14.44 5.35 -16.24
CA LYS A 87 13.90 4.19 -16.96
C LYS A 87 13.92 2.94 -16.07
N GLY A 88 12.87 2.13 -16.17
CA GLY A 88 12.63 0.96 -15.34
C GLY A 88 11.56 1.24 -14.27
N TYR A 89 10.78 0.21 -13.94
CA TYR A 89 9.86 0.18 -12.80
C TYR A 89 9.70 -1.29 -12.37
N SER A 90 10.82 -1.92 -12.05
CA SER A 90 10.87 -3.29 -11.52
C SER A 90 11.41 -3.27 -10.09
N LYS A 91 11.12 -4.31 -9.31
CA LYS A 91 11.69 -4.50 -7.97
C LYS A 91 13.20 -4.36 -7.99
N LYS A 92 13.86 -4.92 -9.00
CA LYS A 92 15.31 -4.81 -9.20
C LYS A 92 15.78 -3.37 -9.40
N ASP A 93 15.14 -2.64 -10.31
CA ASP A 93 15.52 -1.25 -10.62
C ASP A 93 15.31 -0.34 -9.40
N LEU A 94 14.18 -0.49 -8.71
CA LEU A 94 13.83 0.30 -7.54
C LEU A 94 14.75 -0.03 -6.35
N THR A 95 15.05 -1.30 -6.10
CA THR A 95 15.99 -1.72 -5.04
C THR A 95 17.37 -1.10 -5.26
N LYS A 96 17.87 -1.18 -6.50
CA LYS A 96 19.16 -0.59 -6.88
C LYS A 96 19.17 0.92 -6.62
N TYR A 97 18.15 1.63 -7.11
CA TYR A 97 18.03 3.07 -6.94
C TYR A 97 18.03 3.47 -5.46
N ILE A 98 17.26 2.75 -4.62
CA ILE A 98 17.13 3.04 -3.19
C ILE A 98 18.46 2.80 -2.47
N ASN A 99 19.12 1.67 -2.72
CA ASN A 99 20.41 1.37 -2.11
C ASN A 99 21.48 2.43 -2.47
N GLU A 100 21.51 2.89 -3.73
CA GLU A 100 22.45 3.91 -4.20
C GLU A 100 22.18 5.30 -3.60
N ASN A 101 20.93 5.70 -3.43
CA ASN A 101 20.59 7.06 -2.96
C ASN A 101 20.51 7.18 -1.43
N PHE A 102 20.27 6.09 -0.70
CA PHE A 102 20.03 6.10 0.74
C PHE A 102 21.03 5.25 1.54
N ASN A 103 22.16 4.87 0.93
CA ASN A 103 23.21 4.05 1.56
C ASN A 103 22.67 2.73 2.15
N CYS A 104 21.61 2.17 1.54
CA CYS A 104 20.94 0.97 2.04
C CYS A 104 21.52 -0.31 1.45
N LYS A 105 21.15 -1.45 2.04
CA LYS A 105 21.55 -2.79 1.61
C LYS A 105 20.36 -3.75 1.56
N PHE A 106 19.27 -3.32 0.94
CA PHE A 106 18.11 -4.20 0.72
C PHE A 106 18.39 -5.19 -0.40
N ASP A 107 17.94 -6.43 -0.22
CA ASP A 107 18.02 -7.47 -1.26
C ASP A 107 16.93 -7.29 -2.32
N THR A 108 15.76 -6.79 -1.91
CA THR A 108 14.62 -6.52 -2.79
C THR A 108 13.59 -5.60 -2.12
N ILE A 109 12.52 -5.27 -2.85
CA ILE A 109 11.32 -4.63 -2.30
C ILE A 109 10.12 -5.59 -2.35
N GLU A 110 9.17 -5.40 -1.45
CA GLU A 110 7.88 -6.08 -1.45
C GLU A 110 6.76 -5.05 -1.26
N VAL A 111 5.80 -5.03 -2.19
CA VAL A 111 4.58 -4.25 -2.03
C VAL A 111 3.58 -5.14 -1.31
N LEU A 112 3.16 -4.71 -0.14
CA LEU A 112 2.29 -5.47 0.75
C LEU A 112 0.84 -5.43 0.25
N ASP A 113 0.13 -6.52 0.51
CA ASP A 113 -1.32 -6.56 0.34
C ASP A 113 -1.98 -5.56 1.30
N TRP A 114 -3.05 -4.92 0.85
CA TRP A 114 -3.76 -3.91 1.65
C TRP A 114 -4.35 -4.48 2.96
N MET A 115 -4.59 -5.79 3.04
CA MET A 115 -5.02 -6.49 4.27
C MET A 115 -3.87 -6.79 5.24
N GLU A 116 -2.61 -6.60 4.84
CA GLU A 116 -1.47 -6.71 5.76
C GLU A 116 -1.53 -5.64 6.85
N GLY A 117 -2.09 -4.48 6.52
CA GLY A 117 -2.32 -3.39 7.47
C GLY A 117 -1.15 -2.42 7.63
N TYR A 118 -0.05 -2.61 6.89
CA TYR A 118 0.99 -1.58 6.79
C TYR A 118 0.43 -0.36 6.05
N ARG A 119 0.30 0.77 6.77
CA ARG A 119 -0.13 2.06 6.20
C ARG A 119 0.84 3.13 6.61
N VAL A 120 1.52 3.73 5.65
CA VAL A 120 2.53 4.77 5.92
C VAL A 120 1.90 5.96 6.62
N HIS A 121 0.70 6.36 6.18
CA HIS A 121 -0.09 7.46 6.74
C HIS A 121 -1.22 6.97 7.65
N GLY A 122 -0.96 5.92 8.43
CA GLY A 122 -1.98 5.29 9.29
C GLY A 122 -2.35 6.11 10.53
N ASN A 123 -1.43 6.98 11.00
CA ASN A 123 -1.56 7.76 12.22
C ASN A 123 -1.65 9.25 11.86
N TYR A 124 -2.43 10.01 12.63
CA TYR A 124 -2.55 11.45 12.42
C TYR A 124 -1.20 12.14 12.62
N ASN A 125 -0.74 12.86 11.61
CA ASN A 125 0.51 13.64 11.60
C ASN A 125 1.80 12.81 11.82
N GLU A 126 1.75 11.49 11.63
CA GLU A 126 2.91 10.62 11.83
C GLU A 126 3.05 9.60 10.69
N TYR A 127 4.29 9.17 10.48
CA TYR A 127 4.65 8.17 9.48
C TYR A 127 4.98 6.84 10.14
N ASN A 128 4.30 5.77 9.73
CA ASN A 128 4.60 4.42 10.20
C ASN A 128 5.82 3.86 9.46
N LEU A 129 6.91 3.66 10.19
CA LEU A 129 8.12 3.05 9.65
C LEU A 129 7.91 1.55 9.39
N MET A 130 8.31 1.08 8.21
CA MET A 130 8.35 -0.35 7.88
C MET A 130 9.21 -1.14 8.87
N ASN A 131 10.21 -0.49 9.48
CA ASN A 131 11.10 -1.11 10.45
C ASN A 131 10.35 -1.58 11.71
N ASN A 132 9.18 -1.00 12.00
CA ASN A 132 8.32 -1.37 13.12
C ASN A 132 7.17 -2.30 12.70
N HIS A 133 7.08 -2.66 11.41
CA HIS A 133 6.02 -3.49 10.89
C HIS A 133 6.40 -4.96 10.97
N GLU A 134 5.62 -5.74 11.73
CA GLU A 134 5.76 -7.19 11.79
C GLU A 134 4.91 -7.84 10.68
N LEU A 135 5.60 -8.38 9.67
CA LEU A 135 4.97 -9.05 8.54
C LEU A 135 4.30 -10.35 8.98
N ASN A 136 2.99 -10.48 8.75
CA ASN A 136 2.25 -11.71 9.06
C ASN A 136 1.38 -12.16 7.89
N LYS A 137 1.96 -13.02 7.04
CA LYS A 137 1.31 -13.52 5.81
C LYS A 137 0.06 -14.36 6.11
N ASN A 138 0.04 -15.13 7.19
CA ASN A 138 -1.11 -15.95 7.57
C ASN A 138 -2.30 -15.07 7.97
N ARG A 139 -2.05 -14.02 8.77
CA ARG A 139 -3.05 -13.02 9.13
C ARG A 139 -3.62 -12.34 7.89
N THR A 140 -2.78 -11.99 6.93
CA THR A 140 -3.19 -11.35 5.67
C THR A 140 -4.05 -12.25 4.79
N ILE A 141 -3.70 -13.53 4.68
CA ILE A 141 -4.52 -14.53 3.97
C ILE A 141 -5.88 -14.65 4.67
N ALA A 142 -5.90 -14.86 5.98
CA ALA A 142 -7.14 -15.05 6.74
C ALA A 142 -8.05 -13.81 6.69
N ARG A 143 -7.48 -12.59 6.72
CA ARG A 143 -8.24 -11.34 6.53
C ARG A 143 -8.87 -11.25 5.14
N ASN A 144 -8.12 -11.60 4.09
CA ASN A 144 -8.63 -11.61 2.72
C ASN A 144 -9.76 -12.63 2.53
N GLU A 145 -9.62 -13.81 3.11
CA GLU A 145 -10.65 -14.86 3.11
C GLU A 145 -11.91 -14.39 3.86
N ALA A 146 -11.75 -13.84 5.06
CA ALA A 146 -12.86 -13.31 5.86
C ALA A 146 -13.62 -12.20 5.13
N TYR A 147 -12.91 -11.25 4.51
CA TYR A 147 -13.51 -10.17 3.73
C TYR A 147 -14.24 -10.70 2.49
N SER A 148 -13.60 -11.60 1.74
CA SER A 148 -14.18 -12.18 0.52
C SER A 148 -15.43 -13.01 0.83
N LYS A 149 -15.42 -13.75 1.95
CA LYS A 149 -16.57 -14.51 2.43
C LYS A 149 -17.75 -13.60 2.77
N ILE A 150 -17.55 -12.59 3.61
CA ILE A 150 -18.65 -11.69 4.00
C ILE A 150 -19.17 -10.86 2.83
N ASP A 151 -18.30 -10.42 1.91
CA ASP A 151 -18.70 -9.69 0.71
C ASP A 151 -19.61 -10.55 -0.17
N LYS A 152 -19.24 -11.82 -0.36
CA LYS A 152 -20.06 -12.78 -1.11
C LYS A 152 -21.43 -12.99 -0.45
N GLU A 153 -21.47 -13.25 0.86
CA GLU A 153 -22.72 -13.46 1.60
C GLU A 153 -23.65 -12.24 1.49
N ILE A 154 -23.12 -11.02 1.66
CA ILE A 154 -23.89 -9.78 1.53
C ILE A 154 -24.39 -9.58 0.10
N ARG A 155 -23.55 -9.81 -0.91
CA ARG A 155 -23.96 -9.69 -2.32
C ARG A 155 -25.06 -10.67 -2.68
N GLU A 156 -24.97 -11.91 -2.24
CA GLU A 156 -26.00 -12.94 -2.49
C GLU A 156 -27.31 -12.55 -1.81
N LYS A 157 -27.27 -12.15 -0.54
CA LYS A 157 -28.46 -11.75 0.23
C LYS A 157 -29.16 -10.53 -0.34
N LEU A 158 -28.40 -9.58 -0.89
CA LEU A 158 -28.93 -8.37 -1.53
C LEU A 158 -29.17 -8.54 -3.03
N LYS A 159 -28.86 -9.70 -3.62
CA LYS A 159 -28.86 -9.93 -5.07
C LYS A 159 -28.07 -8.86 -5.84
N SER A 160 -26.94 -8.42 -5.29
CA SER A 160 -26.13 -7.35 -5.85
C SER A 160 -24.95 -7.88 -6.67
N LYS A 161 -24.73 -7.27 -7.83
CA LYS A 161 -23.57 -7.56 -8.68
C LYS A 161 -22.26 -7.04 -8.09
N TYR A 162 -22.30 -5.91 -7.38
CA TYR A 162 -21.12 -5.20 -6.88
C TYR A 162 -21.03 -5.26 -5.37
N SER A 163 -19.81 -5.16 -4.84
CA SER A 163 -19.59 -5.07 -3.40
C SER A 163 -20.37 -3.90 -2.81
N LYS A 164 -20.91 -4.13 -1.62
CA LYS A 164 -21.60 -3.12 -0.81
C LYS A 164 -20.85 -2.79 0.47
N ILE A 165 -19.64 -3.32 0.61
CA ILE A 165 -18.85 -3.15 1.81
C ILE A 165 -17.52 -2.48 1.48
N VAL A 166 -17.01 -1.77 2.47
CA VAL A 166 -15.64 -1.28 2.48
C VAL A 166 -15.01 -1.68 3.79
N LEU A 167 -13.71 -1.90 3.78
CA LEU A 167 -12.96 -2.03 5.03
C LEU A 167 -12.99 -0.70 5.78
N HIS A 168 -13.35 -0.76 7.06
CA HIS A 168 -13.37 0.40 7.95
C HIS A 168 -12.13 0.45 8.83
N SER A 169 -11.78 -0.68 9.47
CA SER A 169 -10.60 -0.82 10.31
C SER A 169 -10.18 -2.28 10.43
N MET A 170 -8.98 -2.53 10.93
CA MET A 170 -8.45 -3.85 11.24
C MET A 170 -7.67 -3.79 12.54
N ASP A 171 -7.71 -4.87 13.31
CA ASP A 171 -6.80 -5.16 14.42
C ASP A 171 -6.22 -6.57 14.22
N ASP A 172 -5.37 -7.03 15.13
CA ASP A 172 -4.70 -8.33 14.98
C ASP A 172 -5.67 -9.48 14.76
N ASN A 173 -6.80 -9.48 15.44
CA ASN A 173 -7.72 -10.62 15.48
C ASN A 173 -9.01 -10.39 14.68
N SER A 174 -9.14 -9.26 13.98
CA SER A 174 -10.39 -8.95 13.31
C SER A 174 -10.28 -7.90 12.20
N ILE A 175 -11.30 -7.91 11.34
CA ILE A 175 -11.59 -6.82 10.42
C ILE A 175 -12.95 -6.21 10.76
N THR A 176 -13.08 -4.91 10.59
CA THR A 176 -14.38 -4.22 10.66
C THR A 176 -14.71 -3.69 9.28
N ILE A 177 -15.88 -4.05 8.76
CA ILE A 177 -16.39 -3.57 7.48
C ILE A 177 -17.56 -2.61 7.70
N ARG A 178 -17.76 -1.70 6.75
CA ARG A 178 -18.93 -0.81 6.69
C ARG A 178 -19.78 -1.14 5.49
N CYS A 179 -21.09 -1.35 5.68
CA CYS A 179 -22.04 -1.55 4.60
C CYS A 179 -22.59 -0.21 4.06
N HIS A 180 -22.37 0.04 2.77
CA HIS A 180 -22.88 1.16 2.00
C HIS A 180 -24.07 0.73 1.14
N SER A 181 -25.17 0.43 1.82
CA SER A 181 -26.47 0.13 1.20
C SER A 181 -27.54 1.12 1.65
N TYR A 182 -28.67 1.11 0.93
CA TYR A 182 -29.89 1.82 1.32
C TYR A 182 -30.52 1.18 2.56
N GLU A 183 -31.33 1.93 3.29
CA GLU A 183 -31.94 1.50 4.56
C GLU A 183 -32.72 0.18 4.43
N VAL A 184 -33.52 0.04 3.37
CA VAL A 184 -34.27 -1.19 3.08
C VAL A 184 -33.38 -2.43 2.95
N ASP A 185 -32.18 -2.28 2.39
CA ASP A 185 -31.23 -3.37 2.21
C ASP A 185 -30.43 -3.64 3.49
N LEU A 186 -30.11 -2.59 4.27
CA LEU A 186 -29.52 -2.77 5.59
C LEU A 186 -30.44 -3.58 6.51
N TYR A 187 -31.75 -3.31 6.49
CA TYR A 187 -32.71 -4.07 7.28
C TYR A 187 -32.70 -5.56 6.93
N LYS A 188 -32.59 -5.92 5.64
CA LYS A 188 -32.44 -7.33 5.22
C LYS A 188 -31.21 -7.97 5.85
N LEU A 189 -30.12 -7.21 6.04
CA LEU A 189 -28.89 -7.67 6.68
C LEU A 189 -28.95 -7.67 8.22
N GLY A 190 -30.04 -7.22 8.85
CA GLY A 190 -30.11 -7.02 10.29
C GLY A 190 -29.33 -5.78 10.77
N MET A 191 -29.10 -4.82 9.86
CA MET A 191 -28.36 -3.58 10.09
C MET A 191 -29.30 -2.36 10.05
N SER A 192 -28.82 -1.21 10.48
CA SER A 192 -29.56 0.06 10.41
C SER A 192 -28.68 1.20 9.92
N THR A 193 -29.27 2.36 9.64
CA THR A 193 -28.53 3.58 9.25
C THR A 193 -27.52 4.01 10.32
N ASN A 194 -27.85 3.79 11.60
CA ASN A 194 -27.01 4.06 12.77
C ASN A 194 -26.04 2.91 13.11
N ASN A 195 -26.26 1.71 12.57
CA ASN A 195 -25.41 0.54 12.78
C ASN A 195 -25.08 -0.15 11.45
N ARG A 196 -24.07 0.39 10.77
CA ARG A 196 -23.57 -0.10 9.46
C ARG A 196 -22.26 -0.87 9.57
N LEU A 197 -21.73 -1.05 10.77
CA LEU A 197 -20.44 -1.68 11.01
C LEU A 197 -20.64 -3.15 11.40
N LEU A 198 -19.83 -4.02 10.83
CA LEU A 198 -19.77 -5.43 11.21
C LEU A 198 -18.32 -5.79 11.52
N LYS A 199 -18.07 -6.23 12.75
CA LYS A 199 -16.78 -6.75 13.19
C LYS A 199 -16.75 -8.26 12.95
N ILE A 200 -15.71 -8.74 12.28
CA ILE A 200 -15.52 -10.13 11.86
C ILE A 200 -14.22 -10.63 12.47
N GLN A 201 -14.31 -11.68 13.27
CA GLN A 201 -13.13 -12.32 13.85
C GLN A 201 -12.33 -13.03 12.76
N VAL A 202 -11.02 -12.92 12.83
CA VAL A 202 -10.06 -13.55 11.92
C VAL A 202 -9.16 -14.45 12.76
N ASN A 203 -9.19 -15.74 12.45
CA ASN A 203 -8.36 -16.74 13.10
C ASN A 203 -7.28 -17.18 12.09
N TYR A 204 -6.02 -17.25 12.51
CA TYR A 204 -4.88 -17.62 11.68
C TYR A 204 -3.78 -18.30 12.49
#